data_AF-A0A2J6XJJ6-F1
#
_entry.id   AF-A0A2J6XJJ6-F1
#
_cell.length_a   1.000
_cell.length_b   1.000
_cell.length_c   1.000
_cell.angle_alpha   90.00
_cell.angle_beta   90.00
_cell.angle_gamma   90.00
#
_symmetry.space_group_name_H-M   'P 1'
#
loop_
_entity.id
_entity.type
_entity.pdbx_description
1 polymer ?
#
loop_
_entity_poly.entity_id
_entity_poly.type
_entity_poly.pdbx_seq_one_letter_code
_entity_poly.pdbx_strand_id
1 'polypeptide(L)'
;MLKLMIRYVHLLGKESRQKIIQILANERGVRELANELGVTPAAVSKYLSGLTHPSDIVLEKAISIANEEEITSIVKVVSDEFIDGLSNFIDWSLNRGILDIKFYKRLNDLTAKVGLVTLGQKDFTTA
;
A
#
# COMPACT_ATOMS: atom_id res chain seq x y z
N MET A 1 8.40 -14.32 -19.69
CA MET A 1 7.11 -13.87 -19.15
C MET A 1 7.38 -12.59 -18.37
N LEU A 2 7.02 -11.41 -18.91
CA LEU A 2 7.17 -10.14 -18.19
C LEU A 2 6.23 -10.18 -16.99
N LYS A 3 6.78 -10.31 -15.78
CA LYS A 3 6.03 -10.25 -14.52
C LYS A 3 5.41 -8.85 -14.49
N LEU A 4 4.08 -8.79 -14.55
CA LEU A 4 3.36 -7.52 -14.54
C LEU A 4 3.69 -6.81 -13.22
N MET A 5 4.32 -5.65 -13.31
CA MET A 5 4.64 -4.82 -12.14
C MET A 5 3.35 -4.59 -11.36
N ILE A 6 3.36 -4.88 -10.06
CA ILE A 6 2.19 -4.68 -9.22
C ILE A 6 2.06 -3.18 -9.02
N ARG A 7 1.20 -2.52 -9.84
CA ARG A 7 1.11 -1.05 -9.90
C ARG A 7 0.93 -0.37 -8.54
N TYR A 8 0.30 -1.06 -7.59
CA TYR A 8 0.07 -0.51 -6.26
C TYR A 8 1.37 -0.36 -5.45
N VAL A 9 2.40 -1.19 -5.69
CA VAL A 9 3.70 -1.13 -5.00
C VAL A 9 4.37 0.22 -5.22
N HIS A 10 4.26 0.76 -6.43
CA HIS A 10 4.80 2.07 -6.77
C HIS A 10 4.17 3.21 -5.95
N LEU A 11 2.93 3.03 -5.50
CA LEU A 11 2.20 4.03 -4.72
C LEU A 11 2.57 4.02 -3.24
N LEU A 12 3.30 3.00 -2.76
CA LEU A 12 3.65 2.89 -1.35
C LEU A 12 4.78 3.86 -0.98
N GLY A 13 4.55 4.67 0.05
CA GLY A 13 5.55 5.54 0.66
C GLY A 13 6.70 4.78 1.31
N LYS A 14 7.75 5.53 1.68
CA LYS A 14 8.98 4.99 2.28
C LYS A 14 8.72 4.23 3.58
N GLU A 15 7.79 4.73 4.40
CA GLU A 15 7.45 4.14 5.69
C GLU A 15 6.74 2.79 5.52
N SER A 16 5.73 2.72 4.66
CA SER A 16 5.02 1.47 4.35
C SER A 16 5.93 0.42 3.74
N ARG A 17 6.85 0.83 2.85
CA ARG A 17 7.91 -0.02 2.32
C ARG A 17 8.81 -0.59 3.41
N GLN A 18 9.22 0.24 4.37
CA GLN A 18 10.03 -0.20 5.52
C GLN A 18 9.25 -1.18 6.40
N LYS A 19 7.99 -0.89 6.73
CA LYS A 19 7.11 -1.76 7.53
C LYS A 19 6.97 -3.15 6.91
N ILE A 20 6.81 -3.23 5.59
CA ILE A 20 6.77 -4.52 4.88
C ILE A 20 8.05 -5.31 5.08
N ILE A 21 9.23 -4.68 4.93
CA ILE A 21 10.51 -5.36 5.18
C ILE A 21 10.65 -5.78 6.66
N GLN A 22 10.15 -4.96 7.58
CA GLN A 22 10.15 -5.27 9.01
C GLN A 22 9.30 -6.50 9.34
N ILE A 23 8.10 -6.63 8.74
CA ILE A 23 7.24 -7.81 8.89
C ILE A 23 8.03 -9.07 8.53
N LEU A 24 8.67 -9.07 7.35
CA LEU A 24 9.44 -10.22 6.88
C LEU A 24 10.69 -10.50 7.73
N ALA A 25 11.36 -9.46 8.22
CA ALA A 25 12.57 -9.59 9.00
C ALA A 25 12.31 -10.16 10.40
N ASN A 26 11.09 -10.01 10.93
CA ASN A 26 10.74 -10.50 12.27
C ASN A 26 10.76 -12.03 12.36
N GLU A 27 10.37 -12.73 11.30
CA GLU A 27 10.39 -14.20 11.28
C GLU A 27 11.76 -14.78 10.92
N ARG A 28 12.43 -14.20 9.91
CA ARG A 28 13.65 -14.75 9.30
C ARG A 28 14.95 -14.18 9.89
N GLY A 29 14.90 -12.96 10.40
CA GLY A 29 16.09 -12.15 10.68
C GLY A 29 16.79 -11.63 9.40
N VAL A 30 17.77 -10.75 9.61
CA VAL A 30 18.38 -9.92 8.54
C VAL A 30 19.09 -10.75 7.46
N ARG A 31 19.84 -11.79 7.85
CA ARG A 31 20.68 -12.55 6.91
C ARG A 31 19.85 -13.42 5.98
N GLU A 32 18.89 -14.14 6.51
CA GLU A 32 18.01 -15.01 5.74
C GLU A 32 17.15 -14.18 4.80
N LEU A 33 16.53 -13.10 5.29
CA LEU A 33 15.75 -12.20 4.44
C LEU A 33 16.60 -11.59 3.30
N ALA A 34 17.85 -11.20 3.58
CA ALA A 34 18.74 -10.67 2.55
C ALA A 34 18.99 -11.68 1.41
N ASN A 35 19.19 -12.95 1.76
CA ASN A 35 19.36 -14.02 0.78
C ASN A 35 18.10 -14.21 -0.08
N GLU A 36 16.92 -14.26 0.54
CA GLU A 36 15.65 -14.45 -0.18
C GLU A 36 15.29 -13.27 -1.10
N LEU A 37 15.64 -12.04 -0.67
CA LEU A 37 15.44 -10.82 -1.44
C LEU A 37 16.50 -10.61 -2.54
N GLY A 38 17.61 -11.36 -2.51
CA GLY A 38 18.73 -11.16 -3.43
C GLY A 38 19.46 -9.83 -3.21
N VAL A 39 19.58 -9.38 -1.96
CA VAL A 39 20.27 -8.15 -1.56
C VAL A 39 21.31 -8.42 -0.48
N THR A 40 22.11 -7.43 -0.10
CA THR A 40 23.08 -7.59 0.98
C THR A 40 22.41 -7.46 2.37
N PRO A 41 22.92 -8.12 3.42
CA PRO A 41 22.44 -7.91 4.79
C PRO A 41 22.51 -6.44 5.25
N ALA A 42 23.51 -5.71 4.75
CA ALA A 42 23.65 -4.27 4.99
C ALA A 42 22.51 -3.46 4.34
N ALA A 43 22.02 -3.85 3.16
CA ALA A 43 20.87 -3.22 2.54
C ALA A 43 19.60 -3.42 3.37
N VAL A 44 19.35 -4.66 3.84
CA VAL A 44 18.22 -4.94 4.74
C VAL A 44 18.33 -4.11 6.02
N SER A 45 19.51 -4.05 6.64
CA SER A 45 19.74 -3.22 7.84
C SER A 45 19.46 -1.74 7.59
N LYS A 46 19.81 -1.21 6.41
CA LYS A 46 19.50 0.17 6.01
C LYS A 46 18.00 0.39 5.76
N TYR A 47 17.28 -0.62 5.25
CA TYR A 47 15.83 -0.57 5.12
C TYR A 47 15.16 -0.49 6.50
N LEU A 48 15.54 -1.40 7.42
CA LEU A 48 14.96 -1.47 8.76
C LEU A 48 15.23 -0.21 9.61
N SER A 49 16.37 0.44 9.41
CA SER A 49 16.71 1.71 10.07
C SER A 49 16.15 2.96 9.37
N GLY A 50 15.49 2.82 8.21
CA GLY A 50 14.96 3.94 7.44
C GLY A 50 16.03 4.80 6.73
N LEU A 51 17.30 4.38 6.74
CA LEU A 51 18.38 5.07 6.03
C LEU A 51 18.18 5.05 4.51
N THR A 52 17.57 3.98 4.00
CA THR A 52 17.10 3.86 2.62
C THR A 52 15.82 3.04 2.60
N HIS A 53 15.13 3.00 1.47
CA HIS A 53 13.90 2.23 1.29
C HIS A 53 14.09 1.20 0.17
N PRO A 54 13.42 0.04 0.26
CA PRO A 54 13.46 -0.95 -0.81
C PRO A 54 12.87 -0.38 -2.10
N SER A 55 13.50 -0.71 -3.23
CA SER A 55 12.97 -0.41 -4.56
C SER A 55 11.70 -1.23 -4.85
N ASP A 56 10.98 -0.87 -5.91
CA ASP A 56 9.77 -1.60 -6.34
C ASP A 56 10.08 -3.09 -6.56
N ILE A 57 11.22 -3.39 -7.20
CA ILE A 57 11.66 -4.77 -7.46
C ILE A 57 11.89 -5.54 -6.16
N VAL A 58 12.56 -4.92 -5.17
CA VAL A 58 12.83 -5.57 -3.88
C VAL A 58 11.52 -5.79 -3.12
N LEU A 59 10.60 -4.83 -3.15
CA LEU A 59 9.33 -4.93 -2.45
C LEU A 59 8.39 -5.97 -3.10
N GLU A 60 8.35 -6.03 -4.43
CA GLU A 60 7.62 -7.08 -5.14
C GLU A 60 8.16 -8.47 -4.80
N LYS A 61 9.49 -8.60 -4.68
CA LYS A 61 10.10 -9.85 -4.25
C LYS A 61 9.67 -10.19 -2.82
N ALA A 62 9.74 -9.23 -1.89
CA ALA A 62 9.30 -9.38 -0.50
C ALA A 62 7.83 -9.87 -0.42
N ILE A 63 6.92 -9.23 -1.14
CA ILE A 63 5.51 -9.62 -1.17
C ILE A 63 5.36 -11.04 -1.77
N SER A 64 6.14 -11.40 -2.77
CA SER A 64 6.03 -12.73 -3.42
C SER A 64 6.58 -13.90 -2.60
N ILE A 65 7.42 -13.65 -1.60
CA ILE A 65 8.00 -14.67 -0.71
C ILE A 65 7.31 -14.68 0.67
N ALA A 66 6.36 -13.78 0.88
CA ALA A 66 5.65 -13.67 2.14
C ALA A 66 4.70 -14.87 2.35
N ASN A 67 4.64 -15.36 3.59
CA ASN A 67 3.69 -16.38 4.01
C ASN A 67 2.27 -15.78 4.24
N GLU A 68 1.28 -16.60 4.58
CA GLU A 68 -0.11 -16.14 4.75
C GLU A 68 -0.31 -15.11 5.89
N GLU A 69 0.40 -15.27 7.01
CA GLU A 69 0.34 -14.35 8.16
C GLU A 69 1.00 -13.01 7.84
N GLU A 70 2.14 -13.06 7.16
CA GLU A 70 2.85 -11.89 6.65
C GLU A 70 2.02 -11.15 5.61
N ILE A 71 1.40 -11.86 4.67
CA ILE A 71 0.49 -11.26 3.67
C ILE A 71 -0.66 -10.54 4.37
N THR A 72 -1.26 -11.15 5.39
CA THR A 72 -2.33 -10.51 6.17
C THR A 72 -1.85 -9.21 6.83
N SER A 73 -0.61 -9.18 7.32
CA SER A 73 -0.01 -7.99 7.92
C SER A 73 0.35 -6.93 6.88
N ILE A 74 0.88 -7.35 5.73
CA ILE A 74 1.20 -6.47 4.59
C ILE A 74 -0.07 -5.80 4.06
N VAL A 75 -1.17 -6.55 3.93
CA VAL A 75 -2.46 -6.00 3.48
C VAL A 75 -2.91 -4.85 4.36
N LYS A 76 -2.76 -4.95 5.69
CA LYS A 76 -3.08 -3.85 6.61
C LYS A 76 -2.25 -2.60 6.32
N VAL A 77 -0.92 -2.76 6.18
CA VAL A 77 -0.02 -1.65 5.85
C VAL A 77 -0.41 -0.98 4.52
N VAL A 78 -0.72 -1.78 3.50
CA VAL A 78 -1.12 -1.27 2.18
C VAL A 78 -2.49 -0.58 2.24
N SER A 79 -3.44 -1.14 3.00
CA SER A 79 -4.76 -0.56 3.20
C SER A 79 -4.66 0.81 3.88
N ASP A 80 -3.87 0.92 4.95
CA ASP A 80 -3.70 2.17 5.69
C ASP A 80 -3.11 3.26 4.79
N GLU A 81 -2.04 2.96 4.03
CA GLU A 81 -1.44 3.90 3.08
C GLU A 81 -2.46 4.44 2.06
N PHE A 82 -3.31 3.55 1.52
CA PHE A 82 -4.29 3.95 0.51
C PHE A 82 -5.46 4.70 1.10
N ILE A 83 -5.96 4.31 2.27
CA ILE A 83 -7.05 5.03 2.94
C ILE A 83 -6.58 6.41 3.38
N ASP A 84 -5.37 6.55 3.92
CA ASP A 84 -4.82 7.83 4.33
C ASP A 84 -4.61 8.76 3.13
N GLY A 85 -3.98 8.25 2.07
CA GLY A 85 -3.77 9.01 0.84
C GLY A 85 -5.08 9.45 0.17
N LEU A 86 -6.06 8.55 0.12
CA LEU A 86 -7.37 8.81 -0.46
C LEU A 86 -8.18 9.83 0.37
N SER A 87 -8.23 9.64 1.69
CA SER A 87 -8.93 10.55 2.61
C SER A 87 -8.35 11.96 2.54
N ASN A 88 -7.02 12.07 2.60
CA ASN A 88 -6.32 13.35 2.47
C ASN A 88 -6.64 14.06 1.14
N PHE A 89 -6.69 13.32 0.02
CA PHE A 89 -7.05 13.88 -1.28
C PHE A 89 -8.51 14.35 -1.32
N ILE A 90 -9.43 13.55 -0.78
CA ILE A 90 -10.86 13.89 -0.72
C ILE A 90 -11.06 15.16 0.10
N ASP A 91 -10.50 15.21 1.32
CA ASP A 91 -10.63 16.37 2.20
C ASP A 91 -10.06 17.63 1.57
N TRP A 92 -8.86 17.54 0.98
CA TRP A 92 -8.24 18.66 0.27
C TRP A 92 -9.11 19.16 -0.90
N SER A 93 -9.71 18.24 -1.66
CA SER A 93 -10.53 18.57 -2.83
C SER A 93 -11.88 19.18 -2.45
N LEU A 94 -12.53 18.64 -1.40
CA LEU A 94 -13.80 19.13 -0.87
C LEU A 94 -13.63 20.54 -0.29
N ASN A 95 -12.59 20.76 0.52
CA ASN A 95 -12.29 22.06 1.11
C ASN A 95 -12.03 23.16 0.08
N ARG A 96 -11.67 22.77 -1.15
CA ARG A 96 -11.45 23.68 -2.28
C ARG A 96 -12.62 23.77 -3.25
N GLY A 97 -13.65 22.94 -3.10
CA GLY A 97 -14.80 22.88 -4.01
C GLY A 97 -14.44 22.39 -5.43
N ILE A 98 -13.41 21.54 -5.57
CA ILE A 98 -12.86 21.10 -6.88
C ILE A 98 -12.93 19.59 -7.10
N LEU A 99 -13.74 18.87 -6.32
CA LEU A 99 -13.85 17.43 -6.46
C LEU A 99 -14.52 17.05 -7.80
N ASP A 100 -13.82 16.28 -8.63
CA ASP A 100 -14.35 15.81 -9.92
C ASP A 100 -15.48 14.77 -9.72
N ILE A 101 -16.64 15.03 -10.32
CA ILE A 101 -17.80 14.10 -10.31
C ILE A 101 -17.42 12.72 -10.88
N LYS A 102 -16.51 12.65 -11.86
CA LYS A 102 -16.05 11.37 -12.41
C LYS A 102 -15.27 10.56 -11.38
N PHE A 103 -14.50 11.22 -10.52
CA PHE A 103 -13.79 10.57 -9.42
C PHE A 103 -14.78 9.97 -8.41
N TYR A 104 -15.81 10.73 -8.01
CA TYR A 104 -16.86 10.24 -7.12
C TYR A 104 -17.56 8.99 -7.68
N LYS A 105 -17.96 9.01 -8.96
CA LYS A 105 -18.59 7.84 -9.61
C LYS A 105 -17.69 6.61 -9.57
N ARG A 106 -16.41 6.77 -9.93
CA ARG A 106 -15.43 5.67 -9.88
C ARG A 106 -15.20 5.14 -8.48
N LEU A 107 -15.17 6.02 -7.47
CA LEU A 107 -15.03 5.60 -6.08
C LEU A 107 -16.24 4.77 -5.64
N ASN A 108 -17.46 5.17 -6.02
CA ASN A 108 -18.67 4.43 -5.74
C ASN A 108 -18.70 3.06 -6.45
N ASP A 109 -18.22 2.98 -7.69
CA ASP A 109 -18.07 1.70 -8.39
C ASP A 109 -17.06 0.77 -7.69
N LEU A 110 -15.99 1.33 -7.11
CA LEU A 110 -14.99 0.58 -6.35
C LEU A 110 -15.55 0.06 -5.03
N THR A 111 -16.27 0.89 -4.26
CA THR A 111 -16.91 0.46 -3.01
C THR A 111 -17.98 -0.60 -3.27
N ALA A 112 -18.69 -0.52 -4.40
CA ALA A 112 -19.63 -1.54 -4.80
C ALA A 112 -18.99 -2.90 -5.06
N LYS A 113 -17.81 -2.95 -5.69
CA LYS A 113 -17.08 -4.20 -5.94
C LYS A 113 -16.67 -4.94 -4.68
N VAL A 114 -16.42 -4.22 -3.59
CA VAL A 114 -16.05 -4.81 -2.29
C VAL A 114 -17.26 -5.04 -1.38
N GLY A 115 -18.48 -4.90 -1.92
CA GLY A 115 -19.72 -5.16 -1.19
C GLY A 115 -20.12 -4.08 -0.18
N LEU A 116 -19.48 -2.89 -0.25
CA LEU A 116 -19.69 -1.79 0.70
C LEU A 116 -20.77 -0.80 0.25
N VAL A 117 -21.72 -1.18 -0.63
CA VAL A 117 -22.84 -0.28 -1.00
C VAL A 117 -23.84 -0.18 0.15
N THR A 118 -23.50 0.60 1.16
CA THR A 118 -24.43 1.34 2.00
C THR A 118 -23.72 2.59 2.50
N LEU A 119 -24.46 3.71 2.60
CA LEU A 119 -24.06 5.04 3.09
C LEU A 119 -23.61 6.02 1.99
N GLY A 120 -24.57 6.77 1.44
CA GLY A 120 -24.26 7.93 0.58
C GLY A 120 -25.40 8.49 -0.25
N GLN A 121 -26.54 7.79 -0.38
CA GLN A 121 -27.66 8.28 -1.20
C GLN A 121 -28.48 9.43 -0.58
N LYS A 122 -28.09 10.03 0.56
CA LYS A 122 -28.99 10.95 1.27
C LYS A 122 -28.91 12.45 0.91
N ASP A 123 -27.78 13.02 0.49
CA ASP A 123 -27.65 14.50 0.58
C ASP A 123 -27.18 15.25 -0.68
N PHE A 124 -27.46 14.76 -1.89
CA PHE A 124 -27.22 15.53 -3.13
C PHE A 124 -28.47 15.90 -3.95
N THR A 125 -29.67 15.69 -3.40
CA THR A 125 -30.94 16.03 -4.08
C THR A 125 -31.76 17.14 -3.39
N THR A 126 -31.18 17.89 -2.45
CA THR A 126 -31.82 19.11 -1.93
C THR A 126 -30.82 20.25 -1.76
N ALA A 127 -30.58 20.98 -2.85
CA ALA A 127 -30.26 22.40 -2.87
C ALA A 127 -30.59 22.95 -4.27
#